data_AF-A0A960NVN4-F1
#
_entry.id   AF-A0A960NVN4-F1
#
_cell.length_a   1.000
_cell.length_b   1.000
_cell.length_c   1.000
_cell.angle_alpha   90.00
_cell.angle_beta   90.00
_cell.angle_gamma   90.00
#
_symmetry.space_group_name_H-M   'P 1'
#
loop_
_entity.id
_entity.type
_entity.pdbx_description
1 polymer ?
#
loop_
_entity_poly.entity_id
_entity_poly.type
_entity_poly.pdbx_seq_one_letter_code
_entity_poly.pdbx_strand_id
1 'polypeptide(L)'
;MNLQIINVVWGQKYIQTFLELSLPAQLSYGNLRDLKTQAHYIIYTTEEGQKLIEASQIFKQLQHACHVIFRIISFKVDTCPFKILLKNHSDAIKQGNKTNSPLIFLSPDSIVSTGTFCYCENAINKGIRLIAICSARMSLEKYIPIALKKKDHEGVVTWKPKELAIATVQNLHHRGKCLVMEGDKISTHPSQMYWKLDENNLLAKAYHLHPILLWPEKKNVYPKISADGKNFLERICPNLKKWEIITDCNNISLFEISSDKQFTEDTKHPKNPFWFKRWVKINVSKAHQYFFSHTILLGDGVKKANWPTVFQKSEKEIKELLTPIKPNLKCFFRRYFLFYLILFNYVVSGEKKLTLRKIAYHFSFIRNHHALPIHTLKKKDQIRIFKQTNHSPNSGAIDPLSLPFPTILRPDLFFSFLKKHIRFYQTLLNYIISGKKRITPRKIFNHFIYLCRFRRLPVHILRPEDQHTLSKEK
;
A
#
# COMPACT_ATOMS: atom_id res chain seq x y z
N MET A 1 -13.45 31.43 -5.26
CA MET A 1 -13.03 30.17 -4.58
C MET A 1 -11.55 30.31 -4.27
N ASN A 2 -11.02 29.74 -3.19
CA ASN A 2 -9.59 29.82 -2.89
C ASN A 2 -8.99 28.42 -2.94
N LEU A 3 -8.09 28.18 -3.88
CA LEU A 3 -7.39 26.91 -4.05
C LEU A 3 -6.17 26.87 -3.12
N GLN A 4 -5.97 25.77 -2.39
CA GLN A 4 -4.79 25.60 -1.53
C GLN A 4 -3.87 24.53 -2.12
N ILE A 5 -2.63 24.88 -2.39
CA ILE A 5 -1.62 23.99 -2.96
C ILE A 5 -0.64 23.66 -1.85
N ILE A 6 -0.55 22.39 -1.49
CA ILE A 6 0.10 21.92 -0.27
C ILE A 6 1.38 21.19 -0.64
N ASN A 7 2.51 21.68 -0.11
CA ASN A 7 3.79 21.01 -0.24
C ASN A 7 4.46 20.91 1.14
N VAL A 8 4.93 19.71 1.51
CA VAL A 8 5.64 19.47 2.77
C VAL A 8 7.09 19.14 2.41
N VAL A 9 7.97 20.13 2.55
CA VAL A 9 9.34 20.10 2.04
C VAL A 9 10.33 20.45 3.15
N TRP A 10 11.16 19.49 3.54
CA TRP A 10 12.20 19.71 4.54
C TRP A 10 13.40 18.81 4.30
N GLY A 11 14.56 19.24 4.79
CA GLY A 11 15.83 18.59 4.56
C GLY A 11 16.46 19.03 3.24
N GLN A 12 17.77 19.21 3.26
CA GLN A 12 18.53 19.84 2.17
C GLN A 12 18.26 19.19 0.81
N LYS A 13 18.28 17.86 0.72
CA LYS A 13 18.06 17.13 -0.54
C LYS A 13 16.66 17.36 -1.12
N TYR A 14 15.62 17.40 -0.28
CA TYR A 14 14.26 17.61 -0.73
C TYR A 14 14.01 19.07 -1.09
N ILE A 15 14.58 20.02 -0.35
CA ILE A 15 14.53 21.45 -0.70
C ILE A 15 15.23 21.68 -2.04
N GLN A 16 16.41 21.12 -2.23
CA GLN A 16 17.13 21.21 -3.51
C GLN A 16 16.30 20.60 -4.66
N THR A 17 15.80 19.37 -4.48
CA THR A 17 14.94 18.71 -5.48
C THR A 17 13.69 19.55 -5.80
N PHE A 18 13.08 20.13 -4.78
CA PHE A 18 11.92 21.00 -4.92
C PHE A 18 12.25 22.24 -5.77
N LEU A 19 13.29 22.97 -5.40
CA LEU A 19 13.68 24.22 -6.07
C LEU A 19 14.23 23.99 -7.48
N GLU A 20 15.02 22.93 -7.68
CA GLU A 20 15.72 22.73 -8.95
C GLU A 20 14.91 21.96 -9.99
N LEU A 21 13.93 21.14 -9.58
CA LEU A 21 13.25 20.18 -10.45
C LEU A 21 11.73 20.26 -10.36
N SER A 22 11.15 20.23 -9.16
CA SER A 22 9.68 20.18 -8.98
C SER A 22 9.01 21.53 -9.22
N LEU A 23 9.41 22.58 -8.51
CA LEU A 23 8.82 23.90 -8.61
C LEU A 23 8.95 24.50 -10.02
N PRO A 24 10.08 24.36 -10.74
CA PRO A 24 10.17 24.74 -12.15
C PRO A 24 9.08 24.13 -13.04
N ALA A 25 8.72 22.86 -12.83
CA ALA A 25 7.66 22.21 -13.61
C ALA A 25 6.27 22.73 -13.25
N GLN A 26 6.06 23.10 -11.98
CA GLN A 26 4.82 23.69 -11.51
C GLN A 26 4.61 25.12 -12.02
N LEU A 27 5.70 25.83 -12.36
CA LEU A 27 5.66 27.19 -12.90
C LEU A 27 5.57 27.26 -14.42
N SER A 28 5.49 26.11 -15.12
CA SER A 28 5.30 26.12 -16.57
C SER A 28 4.02 26.84 -16.98
N TYR A 29 3.95 27.27 -18.24
CA TYR A 29 2.68 27.68 -18.85
C TYR A 29 1.61 26.60 -18.63
N GLY A 30 0.35 27.01 -18.50
CA GLY A 30 -0.82 26.19 -18.18
C GLY A 30 -0.90 25.69 -16.73
N ASN A 31 0.06 26.04 -15.88
CA ASN A 31 0.10 25.64 -14.48
C ASN A 31 -0.14 26.84 -13.55
N LEU A 32 0.70 27.05 -12.52
CA LEU A 32 0.45 28.05 -11.47
C LEU A 32 0.28 29.47 -12.02
N ARG A 33 1.03 29.82 -13.08
CA ARG A 33 1.01 31.15 -13.71
C ARG A 33 -0.31 31.48 -14.41
N ASP A 34 -1.08 30.45 -14.79
CA ASP A 34 -2.28 30.60 -15.62
C ASP A 34 -3.58 30.27 -14.87
N LEU A 35 -3.51 30.06 -13.55
CA LEU A 35 -4.68 29.84 -12.72
C LEU A 35 -5.57 31.08 -12.69
N LYS A 36 -6.87 30.91 -12.94
CA LYS A 36 -7.85 32.00 -12.89
C LYS A 36 -8.33 32.26 -11.46
N THR A 37 -8.32 31.22 -10.64
CA THR A 37 -8.72 31.23 -9.24
C THR A 37 -7.54 31.66 -8.38
N GLN A 38 -7.83 32.45 -7.34
CA GLN A 38 -6.83 32.77 -6.33
C GLN A 38 -6.29 31.49 -5.68
N ALA A 39 -4.97 31.30 -5.77
CA ALA A 39 -4.27 30.17 -5.19
C ALA A 39 -3.40 30.62 -4.01
N HIS A 40 -3.40 29.81 -2.94
CA HIS A 40 -2.48 29.93 -1.82
C HIS A 40 -1.53 28.73 -1.85
N TYR A 41 -0.23 28.99 -2.01
CA TYR A 41 0.80 27.95 -1.99
C TYR A 41 1.33 27.81 -0.56
N ILE A 42 0.96 26.72 0.10
CA ILE A 42 1.28 26.46 1.50
C ILE A 42 2.48 25.52 1.58
N ILE A 43 3.59 26.04 2.11
CA ILE A 43 4.85 25.32 2.25
C ILE A 43 5.06 24.99 3.72
N TYR A 44 4.97 23.70 4.07
CA TYR A 44 5.38 23.21 5.37
C TYR A 44 6.87 22.89 5.33
N THR A 45 7.68 23.64 6.09
CA THR A 45 9.15 23.51 6.09
C THR A 45 9.74 23.92 7.44
N THR A 46 11.06 23.84 7.60
CA THR A 46 11.78 24.34 8.79
C THR A 46 12.11 25.82 8.65
N GLU A 47 12.51 26.50 9.72
CA GLU A 47 12.96 27.91 9.61
C GLU A 47 14.17 28.06 8.69
N GLU A 48 15.13 27.14 8.78
CA GLU A 48 16.26 27.07 7.86
C GLU A 48 15.80 26.80 6.41
N GLY A 49 14.86 25.88 6.24
CA GLY A 49 14.30 25.57 4.93
C GLY A 49 13.57 26.76 4.30
N GLN A 50 12.82 27.53 5.09
CA GLN A 50 12.21 28.78 4.63
C GLN A 50 13.27 29.74 4.10
N LYS A 51 14.34 30.01 4.86
CA LYS A 51 15.43 30.91 4.44
C LYS A 51 16.05 30.47 3.11
N LEU A 52 16.32 29.17 2.96
CA LEU A 52 16.87 28.60 1.72
C LEU A 52 15.91 28.75 0.53
N ILE A 53 14.61 28.51 0.75
CA ILE A 53 13.58 28.63 -0.28
C ILE A 53 13.43 30.09 -0.71
N GLU A 54 13.32 31.01 0.25
CA GLU A 54 13.16 32.45 0.01
C GLU A 54 14.36 33.07 -0.74
N ALA A 55 15.57 32.55 -0.50
CA ALA A 55 16.77 33.00 -1.21
C ALA A 55 16.79 32.61 -2.70
N SER A 56 15.98 31.65 -3.13
CA SER A 56 16.03 31.12 -4.50
C SER A 56 15.29 31.99 -5.52
N GLN A 57 15.84 32.10 -6.73
CA GLN A 57 15.22 32.91 -7.79
C GLN A 57 13.88 32.31 -8.27
N ILE A 58 13.79 30.99 -8.33
CA ILE A 58 12.56 30.30 -8.75
C ILE A 58 11.41 30.52 -7.75
N PHE A 59 11.72 30.70 -6.46
CA PHE A 59 10.71 31.03 -5.46
C PHE A 59 10.13 32.43 -5.65
N LYS A 60 10.93 33.41 -6.07
CA LYS A 60 10.41 34.75 -6.39
C LYS A 60 9.38 34.67 -7.52
N GLN A 61 9.61 33.83 -8.52
CA GLN A 61 8.61 33.57 -9.58
C GLN A 61 7.34 32.93 -9.02
N LEU A 62 7.44 32.03 -8.04
CA LEU A 62 6.28 31.47 -7.34
C LEU A 62 5.47 32.55 -6.61
N GLN A 63 6.14 33.49 -5.95
CA GLN A 63 5.49 34.62 -5.27
C GLN A 63 4.76 35.55 -6.25
N HIS A 64 5.29 35.72 -7.47
CA HIS A 64 4.60 36.45 -8.53
C HIS A 64 3.36 35.70 -9.04
N ALA A 65 3.40 34.36 -9.07
CA ALA A 65 2.28 33.55 -9.54
C ALA A 65 1.14 33.43 -8.51
N CYS A 66 1.44 33.39 -7.21
CA CYS A 66 0.42 33.18 -6.18
C CYS A 66 0.88 33.61 -4.77
N HIS A 67 -0.06 33.70 -3.84
CA HIS A 67 0.25 34.01 -2.45
C HIS A 67 0.89 32.81 -1.75
N VAL A 68 2.13 32.96 -1.26
CA VAL A 68 2.86 31.91 -0.57
C VAL A 68 2.70 32.04 0.95
N ILE A 69 2.42 30.93 1.62
CA ILE A 69 2.30 30.84 3.08
C ILE A 69 3.27 29.78 3.60
N PHE A 70 4.19 30.19 4.46
CA PHE A 70 5.01 29.24 5.22
C PHE A 70 4.31 28.73 6.48
N ARG A 71 4.53 27.45 6.77
CA ARG A 71 4.11 26.78 8.01
C ARG A 71 5.33 26.08 8.59
N ILE A 72 5.85 26.63 9.69
CA ILE A 72 7.06 26.10 10.32
C ILE A 72 6.78 24.76 11.00
N ILE A 73 7.55 23.76 10.61
CA ILE A 73 7.60 22.44 11.21
C ILE A 73 8.66 22.48 12.32
N SER A 74 8.24 22.17 13.54
CA SER A 74 9.16 21.83 14.62
C SER A 74 9.29 20.31 14.77
N PHE A 75 10.52 19.82 14.86
CA PHE A 75 10.79 18.42 15.14
C PHE A 75 10.94 18.20 16.63
N LYS A 76 10.40 17.08 17.11
CA LYS A 76 10.95 16.43 18.31
C LYS A 76 12.00 15.43 17.84
N VAL A 77 13.07 15.29 18.62
CA VAL A 77 14.10 14.26 18.40
C VAL A 77 13.42 12.89 18.17
N ASP A 78 13.91 12.13 17.20
CA ASP A 78 13.42 10.78 16.81
C ASP A 78 12.00 10.69 16.20
N THR A 79 11.43 11.79 15.73
CA THR A 79 10.12 11.71 15.07
C THR A 79 10.21 11.08 13.69
N CYS A 80 9.52 9.96 13.49
CA CYS A 80 9.36 9.31 12.18
C CYS A 80 8.87 10.31 11.10
N PRO A 81 9.57 10.45 9.94
CA PRO A 81 9.20 11.37 8.86
C PRO A 81 7.75 11.26 8.40
N PHE A 82 7.20 10.04 8.34
CA PHE A 82 5.81 9.79 7.96
C PHE A 82 4.80 10.42 8.93
N LYS A 83 5.12 10.47 10.24
CA LYS A 83 4.24 11.12 11.23
C LYS A 83 4.21 12.63 11.04
N ILE A 84 5.34 13.23 10.68
CA ILE A 84 5.44 14.67 10.37
C ILE A 84 4.61 14.98 9.13
N LEU A 85 4.82 14.23 8.05
CA LEU A 85 4.04 14.37 6.81
C LEU A 85 2.54 14.27 7.09
N LEU A 86 2.12 13.22 7.81
CA LEU A 86 0.71 12.99 8.13
C LEU A 86 0.11 14.12 8.98
N LYS A 87 0.86 14.62 9.97
CA LYS A 87 0.43 15.75 10.81
C LYS A 87 0.20 16.99 9.96
N ASN A 88 1.12 17.32 9.07
CA ASN A 88 1.04 18.50 8.21
C ASN A 88 -0.07 18.38 7.16
N HIS A 89 -0.27 17.20 6.56
CA HIS A 89 -1.43 16.96 5.70
C HIS A 89 -2.76 17.10 6.46
N SER A 90 -2.81 16.62 7.71
CA SER A 90 -4.01 16.76 8.55
C SER A 90 -4.28 18.22 8.91
N ASP A 91 -3.23 19.02 9.20
CA ASP A 91 -3.38 20.46 9.40
C ASP A 91 -3.88 21.15 8.12
N ALA A 92 -3.29 20.86 6.96
CA ALA A 92 -3.75 21.39 5.67
C ALA A 92 -5.24 21.09 5.42
N ILE A 93 -5.69 19.85 5.66
CA ILE A 93 -7.11 19.48 5.57
C ILE A 93 -7.96 20.30 6.54
N LYS A 94 -7.49 20.47 7.79
CA LYS A 94 -8.19 21.25 8.80
C LYS A 94 -8.33 22.72 8.39
N GLN A 95 -7.28 23.33 7.85
CA GLN A 95 -7.34 24.72 7.37
C GLN A 95 -8.22 24.84 6.12
N GLY A 96 -8.09 23.92 5.16
CA GLY A 96 -8.97 23.85 3.98
C GLY A 96 -10.44 23.72 4.37
N ASN A 97 -10.77 22.93 5.39
CA ASN A 97 -12.13 22.78 5.89
C ASN A 97 -12.70 24.06 6.52
N LYS A 98 -11.86 24.86 7.19
CA LYS A 98 -12.26 26.16 7.75
C LYS A 98 -12.62 27.16 6.65
N THR A 99 -11.84 27.19 5.56
CA THR A 99 -12.03 28.11 4.44
C THR A 99 -12.88 27.52 3.30
N ASN A 100 -13.36 26.29 3.46
CA ASN A 100 -14.05 25.52 2.41
C ASN A 100 -13.25 25.41 1.10
N SER A 101 -11.93 25.32 1.20
CA SER A 101 -11.01 25.33 0.06
C SER A 101 -10.76 23.91 -0.49
N PRO A 102 -10.73 23.73 -1.83
CA PRO A 102 -10.10 22.57 -2.44
C PRO A 102 -8.59 22.57 -2.16
N LEU A 103 -8.02 21.37 -2.04
CA LEU A 103 -6.63 21.12 -1.69
C LEU A 103 -5.95 20.36 -2.82
N ILE A 104 -4.79 20.83 -3.29
CA ILE A 104 -3.90 20.07 -4.16
C ILE A 104 -2.72 19.59 -3.33
N PHE A 105 -2.51 18.28 -3.24
CA PHE A 105 -1.38 17.71 -2.52
C PHE A 105 -0.23 17.38 -3.47
N LEU A 106 0.95 17.94 -3.20
CA LEU A 106 2.17 17.67 -3.94
C LEU A 106 3.25 17.16 -2.99
N SER A 107 4.10 16.27 -3.51
CA SER A 107 5.37 15.96 -2.86
C SER A 107 6.46 16.91 -3.36
N PRO A 108 7.54 17.15 -2.59
CA PRO A 108 8.65 18.00 -3.01
C PRO A 108 9.39 17.47 -4.25
N ASP A 109 9.18 16.20 -4.58
CA ASP A 109 9.75 15.47 -5.71
C ASP A 109 8.69 15.10 -6.77
N SER A 110 7.50 15.75 -6.75
CA SER A 110 6.49 15.58 -7.80
C SER A 110 6.83 16.45 -9.01
N ILE A 111 6.91 15.85 -10.20
CA ILE A 111 6.97 16.54 -11.49
C ILE A 111 5.59 16.49 -12.11
N VAL A 112 5.06 17.65 -12.47
CA VAL A 112 3.75 17.80 -13.13
C VAL A 112 3.91 18.20 -14.57
N SER A 113 2.98 17.80 -15.43
CA SER A 113 2.89 18.33 -16.78
C SER A 113 2.24 19.70 -16.81
N THR A 114 2.45 20.44 -17.89
CA THR A 114 1.67 21.62 -18.28
C THR A 114 0.17 21.32 -18.26
N GLY A 115 -0.63 22.26 -17.75
CA GLY A 115 -2.09 22.13 -17.70
C GLY A 115 -2.63 21.47 -16.43
N THR A 116 -1.78 20.91 -15.57
CA THR A 116 -2.21 20.11 -14.41
C THR A 116 -3.07 20.91 -13.43
N PHE A 117 -2.67 22.14 -13.10
CA PHE A 117 -3.44 22.95 -12.15
C PHE A 117 -4.72 23.51 -12.76
N CYS A 118 -4.68 23.98 -14.01
CA CYS A 118 -5.87 24.41 -14.74
C CYS A 118 -6.88 23.27 -14.91
N TYR A 119 -6.40 22.03 -15.11
CA TYR A 119 -7.26 20.85 -15.12
C TYR A 119 -7.98 20.66 -13.78
N CYS A 120 -7.24 20.76 -12.67
CA CYS A 120 -7.82 20.64 -11.32
C CYS A 120 -8.85 21.75 -11.08
N GLU A 121 -8.56 23.00 -11.43
CA GLU A 121 -9.49 24.13 -11.36
C GLU A 121 -10.80 23.84 -12.13
N ASN A 122 -10.67 23.40 -13.39
CA ASN A 122 -11.82 23.07 -14.23
C ASN A 122 -12.64 21.91 -13.65
N ALA A 123 -11.99 20.88 -13.10
CA ALA A 123 -12.66 19.76 -12.45
C ALA A 123 -13.43 20.22 -11.20
N ILE A 124 -12.85 21.11 -10.39
CA ILE A 124 -13.53 21.69 -9.23
C ILE A 124 -14.80 22.43 -9.66
N ASN A 125 -14.73 23.22 -10.73
CA ASN A 125 -15.88 23.95 -11.28
C ASN A 125 -16.99 23.01 -11.79
N LYS A 126 -16.63 21.79 -12.22
CA LYS A 126 -17.57 20.72 -12.58
C LYS A 126 -18.12 19.95 -11.37
N GLY A 127 -17.73 20.33 -10.15
CA GLY A 127 -18.18 19.71 -8.91
C GLY A 127 -17.41 18.46 -8.51
N ILE A 128 -16.28 18.15 -9.17
CA ILE A 128 -15.37 17.07 -8.78
C ILE A 128 -14.76 17.40 -7.41
N ARG A 129 -14.71 16.38 -6.54
CA ARG A 129 -14.25 16.48 -5.15
C ARG A 129 -12.97 15.70 -4.90
N LEU A 130 -12.58 14.83 -5.82
CA LEU A 130 -11.36 14.05 -5.71
C LEU A 130 -10.84 13.75 -7.12
N ILE A 131 -9.57 14.05 -7.37
CA ILE A 131 -8.84 13.52 -8.53
C ILE A 131 -7.75 12.61 -8.01
N ALA A 132 -7.71 11.38 -8.53
CA ALA A 132 -6.64 10.44 -8.26
C ALA A 132 -5.88 10.10 -9.54
N ILE A 133 -4.55 10.08 -9.45
CA ILE A 133 -3.65 9.85 -10.58
C ILE A 133 -2.61 8.78 -10.24
N CYS A 134 -2.24 7.98 -11.25
CA CYS A 134 -1.20 6.98 -11.10
C CYS A 134 0.17 7.65 -11.18
N SER A 135 0.78 7.85 -10.01
CA SER A 135 2.13 8.42 -9.92
C SER A 135 3.17 7.31 -9.86
N ALA A 136 3.68 6.92 -11.03
CA ALA A 136 4.87 6.09 -11.14
C ALA A 136 6.12 6.91 -10.74
N ARG A 137 7.15 6.20 -10.30
CA ARG A 137 8.39 6.81 -9.80
C ARG A 137 9.53 6.67 -10.81
N MET A 138 10.19 7.78 -11.10
CA MET A 138 11.38 7.88 -11.95
C MET A 138 12.67 7.90 -11.14
N SER A 139 13.75 7.44 -11.78
CA SER A 139 15.11 7.58 -11.26
C SER A 139 15.53 9.06 -11.33
N LEU A 140 15.85 9.65 -10.18
CA LEU A 140 16.31 11.04 -10.07
C LEU A 140 17.58 11.26 -10.89
N GLU A 141 18.53 10.34 -10.80
CA GLU A 141 19.82 10.41 -11.49
C GLU A 141 19.65 10.46 -13.01
N LYS A 142 18.66 9.73 -13.55
CA LYS A 142 18.33 9.75 -14.98
C LYS A 142 17.49 10.96 -15.38
N TYR A 143 16.65 11.45 -14.47
CA TYR A 143 15.77 12.57 -14.73
C TYR A 143 16.51 13.92 -14.79
N ILE A 144 17.49 14.16 -13.91
CA ILE A 144 18.26 15.42 -13.84
C ILE A 144 18.75 15.89 -15.22
N PRO A 145 19.51 15.10 -16.01
CA PRO A 145 20.01 15.58 -17.30
C PRO A 145 18.90 15.88 -18.31
N ILE A 146 17.74 15.22 -18.22
CA ILE A 146 16.58 15.48 -19.07
C ILE A 146 15.92 16.80 -18.68
N ALA A 147 15.73 17.02 -17.38
CA ALA A 147 15.13 18.24 -16.85
C ALA A 147 15.99 19.47 -17.15
N LEU A 148 17.31 19.37 -16.99
CA LEU A 148 18.24 20.47 -17.29
C LEU A 148 18.18 20.89 -18.77
N LYS A 149 18.05 19.95 -19.70
CA LYS A 149 17.89 20.24 -21.14
C LYS A 149 16.56 20.89 -21.48
N LYS A 150 15.54 20.72 -20.64
CA LYS A 150 14.20 21.31 -20.80
C LYS A 150 14.02 22.63 -20.05
N LYS A 151 15.02 23.08 -19.28
CA LYS A 151 14.98 24.38 -18.64
C LYS A 151 15.07 25.48 -19.69
N ASP A 152 14.12 26.40 -19.66
CA ASP A 152 14.22 27.64 -20.43
C ASP A 152 15.14 28.67 -19.75
N HIS A 153 15.22 29.86 -20.34
CA HIS A 153 16.03 30.97 -19.82
C HIS A 153 15.54 31.51 -18.47
N GLU A 154 14.28 31.25 -18.08
CA GLU A 154 13.74 31.58 -16.77
C GLU A 154 13.98 30.47 -15.73
N GLY A 155 14.57 29.34 -16.15
CA GLY A 155 14.79 28.16 -15.33
C GLY A 155 13.55 27.31 -15.12
N VAL A 156 12.46 27.56 -15.86
CA VAL A 156 11.22 26.79 -15.84
C VAL A 156 11.35 25.54 -16.71
N VAL A 157 10.72 24.44 -16.29
CA VAL A 157 10.77 23.16 -17.02
C VAL A 157 9.40 22.85 -17.59
N THR A 158 9.27 22.80 -18.90
CA THR A 158 7.98 22.54 -19.55
C THR A 158 7.85 21.09 -20.03
N TRP A 159 6.74 20.46 -19.66
CA TRP A 159 6.41 19.07 -19.98
C TRP A 159 5.00 18.98 -20.54
N LYS A 160 4.87 18.55 -21.80
CA LYS A 160 3.55 18.08 -22.27
C LYS A 160 3.18 16.80 -21.49
N PRO A 161 1.90 16.57 -21.14
CA PRO A 161 1.49 15.38 -20.38
C PRO A 161 2.04 14.08 -20.97
N LYS A 162 1.85 13.90 -22.28
CA LYS A 162 2.37 12.78 -23.06
C LYS A 162 3.89 12.61 -22.97
N GLU A 163 4.65 13.69 -23.11
CA GLU A 163 6.12 13.64 -23.07
C GLU A 163 6.62 13.19 -21.69
N LEU A 164 6.00 13.69 -20.62
CA LEU A 164 6.38 13.34 -19.26
C LEU A 164 6.04 11.88 -18.93
N ALA A 165 4.91 11.38 -19.43
CA ALA A 165 4.54 9.98 -19.28
C ALA A 165 5.54 9.05 -19.99
N ILE A 166 5.94 9.36 -21.23
CA ILE A 166 6.98 8.61 -21.96
C ILE A 166 8.30 8.63 -21.20
N ALA A 167 8.76 9.82 -20.78
CA ALA A 167 9.99 9.97 -20.03
C ALA A 167 9.96 9.14 -18.74
N THR A 168 8.80 9.03 -18.10
CA THR A 168 8.61 8.19 -16.91
C THR A 168 8.74 6.71 -17.20
N VAL A 169 8.06 6.21 -18.24
CA VAL A 169 8.13 4.79 -18.62
C VAL A 169 9.56 4.37 -18.94
N GLN A 170 10.29 5.22 -19.67
CA GLN A 170 11.68 4.96 -20.06
C GLN A 170 12.67 5.06 -18.89
N ASN A 171 12.35 5.84 -17.86
CA ASN A 171 13.25 6.13 -16.74
C ASN A 171 12.70 5.68 -15.38
N LEU A 172 11.92 4.61 -15.35
CA LEU A 172 11.41 4.04 -14.11
C LEU A 172 12.54 3.81 -13.08
N HIS A 173 12.28 4.26 -11.87
CA HIS A 173 13.07 3.93 -10.69
C HIS A 173 13.04 2.41 -10.44
N HIS A 174 14.07 1.84 -9.81
CA HIS A 174 14.12 0.39 -9.57
C HIS A 174 12.88 -0.15 -8.83
N ARG A 175 12.36 0.60 -7.85
CA ARG A 175 11.05 0.29 -7.21
C ARG A 175 9.89 0.17 -8.18
N GLY A 176 9.78 1.11 -9.14
CA GLY A 176 8.74 1.06 -10.17
C GLY A 176 8.90 -0.17 -11.06
N LYS A 177 10.14 -0.51 -11.43
CA LYS A 177 10.44 -1.75 -12.17
C LYS A 177 10.05 -3.02 -11.41
N CYS A 178 10.11 -3.01 -10.09
CA CYS A 178 9.68 -4.15 -9.28
C CYS A 178 8.16 -4.35 -9.19
N LEU A 179 7.38 -3.35 -9.64
CA LEU A 179 5.93 -3.43 -9.80
C LEU A 179 5.52 -3.89 -11.22
N VAL A 180 6.48 -4.04 -12.14
CA VAL A 180 6.23 -4.63 -13.46
C VAL A 180 5.98 -6.13 -13.32
N MET A 181 4.86 -6.60 -13.86
CA MET A 181 4.32 -7.95 -13.75
C MET A 181 4.99 -8.90 -14.74
N GLU A 182 6.29 -9.12 -14.55
CA GLU A 182 7.10 -10.04 -15.35
C GLU A 182 7.53 -11.28 -14.53
N GLY A 183 7.51 -12.46 -15.18
CA GLY A 183 7.88 -13.74 -14.57
C GLY A 183 6.97 -14.20 -13.43
N ASP A 184 7.51 -15.03 -12.53
CA ASP A 184 6.75 -15.69 -11.45
C ASP A 184 6.85 -14.98 -10.10
N LYS A 185 7.32 -13.73 -10.07
CA LYS A 185 7.46 -12.96 -8.84
C LYS A 185 6.69 -11.65 -8.90
N ILE A 186 6.29 -11.15 -7.73
CA ILE A 186 5.56 -9.89 -7.53
C ILE A 186 6.21 -9.14 -6.35
N SER A 187 6.15 -7.81 -6.37
CA SER A 187 6.54 -6.99 -5.21
C SER A 187 5.84 -7.45 -3.92
N THR A 188 6.53 -7.39 -2.78
CA THR A 188 5.91 -7.59 -1.45
C THR A 188 4.94 -6.48 -1.06
N HIS A 189 4.92 -5.37 -1.81
CA HIS A 189 3.97 -4.28 -1.66
C HIS A 189 3.37 -3.92 -3.04
N PRO A 190 2.44 -4.72 -3.57
CA PRO A 190 1.83 -4.53 -4.89
C PRO A 190 0.75 -3.44 -4.84
N SER A 191 1.13 -2.24 -4.41
CA SER A 191 0.25 -1.06 -4.39
C SER A 191 -0.15 -0.63 -5.79
N GLN A 192 0.72 -0.88 -6.77
CA GLN A 192 0.50 -0.72 -8.19
C GLN A 192 1.08 -1.93 -8.93
N MET A 193 0.54 -2.24 -10.11
CA MET A 193 1.00 -3.32 -10.98
C MET A 193 1.04 -2.80 -12.41
N TYR A 194 2.14 -3.09 -13.10
CA TYR A 194 2.35 -2.64 -14.48
C TYR A 194 2.52 -3.81 -15.44
N TRP A 195 1.99 -3.69 -16.65
CA TRP A 195 2.31 -4.57 -17.76
C TRP A 195 2.92 -3.72 -18.87
N LYS A 196 4.11 -4.11 -19.35
CA LYS A 196 4.76 -3.43 -20.46
C LYS A 196 3.96 -3.66 -21.74
N LEU A 197 3.49 -2.57 -22.35
CA LEU A 197 2.85 -2.61 -23.67
C LEU A 197 3.91 -2.48 -24.77
N ASP A 198 4.86 -1.56 -24.56
CA ASP A 198 6.08 -1.35 -25.34
C ASP A 198 7.10 -0.46 -24.58
N GLU A 199 8.09 0.11 -25.26
CA GLU A 199 9.12 0.98 -24.64
C GLU A 199 8.59 2.33 -24.13
N ASN A 200 7.44 2.79 -24.61
CA ASN A 200 6.86 4.09 -24.26
C ASN A 200 5.58 3.95 -23.43
N ASN A 201 5.02 2.74 -23.32
CA ASN A 201 3.71 2.52 -22.75
C ASN A 201 3.69 1.41 -21.70
N LEU A 202 3.04 1.69 -20.58
CA LEU A 202 2.66 0.74 -19.55
C LEU A 202 1.15 0.75 -19.35
N LEU A 203 0.60 -0.45 -19.20
CA LEU A 203 -0.71 -0.65 -18.64
C LEU A 203 -0.59 -0.71 -17.12
N ALA A 204 -1.41 0.03 -16.38
CA ALA A 204 -1.36 0.08 -14.93
C ALA A 204 -2.71 -0.28 -14.29
N LYS A 205 -2.62 -1.02 -13.18
CA LYS A 205 -3.72 -1.27 -12.24
C LYS A 205 -3.20 -0.96 -10.84
N ALA A 206 -3.89 -0.07 -10.13
CA ALA A 206 -3.37 0.48 -8.88
C ALA A 206 -4.42 0.47 -7.78
N TYR A 207 -4.03 -0.08 -6.62
CA TYR A 207 -4.80 0.07 -5.39
C TYR A 207 -4.55 1.42 -4.73
N HIS A 208 -3.34 1.97 -4.87
CA HIS A 208 -2.97 3.26 -4.32
C HIS A 208 -2.64 4.21 -5.45
N LEU A 209 -3.48 5.24 -5.60
CA LEU A 209 -3.30 6.35 -6.51
C LEU A 209 -3.04 7.61 -5.67
N HIS A 210 -2.26 8.54 -6.23
CA HIS A 210 -2.00 9.82 -5.57
C HIS A 210 -3.25 10.71 -5.66
N PRO A 211 -3.86 11.13 -4.54
CA PRO A 211 -5.00 12.04 -4.54
C PRO A 211 -4.51 13.47 -4.78
N ILE A 212 -4.22 13.81 -6.04
CA ILE A 212 -3.69 15.12 -6.41
C ILE A 212 -4.63 16.24 -6.01
N LEU A 213 -5.94 16.07 -6.20
CA LEU A 213 -6.98 17.02 -5.77
C LEU A 213 -7.86 16.37 -4.72
N LEU A 214 -8.14 17.11 -3.65
CA LEU A 214 -9.09 16.74 -2.61
C LEU A 214 -9.90 17.97 -2.18
N TRP A 215 -11.21 17.91 -2.32
CA TRP A 215 -12.14 18.90 -1.77
C TRP A 215 -13.12 18.22 -0.81
N PRO A 216 -12.84 18.22 0.49
CA PRO A 216 -13.57 17.41 1.47
C PRO A 216 -15.09 17.66 1.46
N GLU A 217 -15.87 16.58 1.39
CA GLU A 217 -17.32 16.64 1.64
C GLU A 217 -17.63 16.50 3.14
N LYS A 218 -16.76 15.83 3.90
CA LYS A 218 -16.86 15.64 5.36
C LYS A 218 -15.70 16.33 6.09
N LYS A 219 -16.00 17.39 6.84
CA LYS A 219 -15.00 18.29 7.46
C LYS A 219 -14.24 17.71 8.67
N ASN A 220 -14.72 16.63 9.27
CA ASN A 220 -14.16 16.05 10.50
C ASN A 220 -13.46 14.70 10.25
N VAL A 221 -13.01 14.46 9.02
CA VAL A 221 -12.30 13.24 8.63
C VAL A 221 -10.85 13.58 8.32
N TYR A 222 -9.94 12.86 8.96
CA TYR A 222 -8.49 13.06 8.82
C TYR A 222 -7.80 11.72 8.53
N PRO A 223 -6.69 11.74 7.77
CA PRO A 223 -5.92 10.54 7.49
C PRO A 223 -5.27 10.01 8.77
N LYS A 224 -5.15 8.68 8.88
CA LYS A 224 -4.49 8.02 10.03
C LYS A 224 -3.13 7.43 9.69
N ILE A 225 -2.82 7.28 8.41
CA ILE A 225 -1.60 6.63 7.92
C ILE A 225 -0.97 7.52 6.85
N SER A 226 -1.70 7.77 5.77
CA SER A 226 -1.30 8.61 4.64
C SER A 226 -2.54 9.26 4.01
N ALA A 227 -2.34 10.20 3.08
CA ALA A 227 -3.43 10.89 2.37
C ALA A 227 -4.18 9.96 1.39
N ASP A 228 -3.54 8.86 0.96
CA ASP A 228 -4.13 7.75 0.23
C ASP A 228 -4.39 6.54 1.16
N GLY A 229 -4.43 6.78 2.47
CA GLY A 229 -4.48 5.71 3.46
C GLY A 229 -5.83 4.97 3.47
N LYS A 230 -5.78 3.71 3.93
CA LYS A 230 -6.96 2.85 4.06
C LYS A 230 -8.14 3.57 4.73
N ASN A 231 -9.30 3.51 4.08
CA ASN A 231 -10.58 4.06 4.52
C ASN A 231 -10.67 5.59 4.56
N PHE A 232 -9.60 6.34 4.26
CA PHE A 232 -9.64 7.79 4.42
C PHE A 232 -10.44 8.46 3.30
N LEU A 233 -10.12 8.19 2.04
CA LEU A 233 -10.72 8.85 0.88
C LEU A 233 -12.23 8.63 0.79
N GLU A 234 -12.71 7.39 0.98
CA GLU A 234 -14.16 7.10 0.96
C GLU A 234 -14.93 7.69 2.16
N ARG A 235 -14.24 8.08 3.23
CA ARG A 235 -14.87 8.74 4.39
C ARG A 235 -14.93 10.25 4.19
N ILE A 236 -13.90 10.85 3.61
CA ILE A 236 -13.82 12.31 3.43
C ILE A 236 -14.62 12.78 2.20
N CYS A 237 -14.66 11.98 1.13
CA CYS A 237 -15.42 12.22 -0.09
C CYS A 237 -16.24 10.97 -0.45
N PRO A 238 -17.36 10.68 0.25
CA PRO A 238 -18.09 9.43 0.07
C PRO A 238 -18.79 9.28 -1.29
N ASN A 239 -19.00 10.36 -2.04
CA ASN A 239 -19.69 10.28 -3.33
C ASN A 239 -18.72 9.98 -4.48
N LEU A 240 -18.65 8.70 -4.88
CA LEU A 240 -17.81 8.23 -5.99
C LEU A 240 -18.14 8.90 -7.35
N LYS A 241 -19.35 9.44 -7.56
CA LYS A 241 -19.69 10.16 -8.80
C LYS A 241 -18.96 11.50 -8.92
N LYS A 242 -18.40 12.00 -7.83
CA LYS A 242 -17.58 13.21 -7.79
C LYS A 242 -16.08 12.90 -7.73
N TRP A 243 -15.71 11.65 -8.01
CA TRP A 243 -14.33 11.23 -8.12
C TRP A 243 -13.97 11.16 -9.59
N GLU A 244 -12.73 11.53 -9.88
CA GLU A 244 -12.16 11.43 -11.21
C GLU A 244 -10.85 10.66 -11.11
N ILE A 245 -10.75 9.58 -11.88
CA ILE A 245 -9.54 8.76 -11.97
C ILE A 245 -8.89 9.07 -13.30
N ILE A 246 -7.66 9.57 -13.28
CA ILE A 246 -6.92 9.84 -14.51
C ILE A 246 -6.46 8.50 -15.10
N THR A 247 -7.19 8.03 -16.11
CA THR A 247 -6.89 6.79 -16.84
C THR A 247 -6.06 7.02 -18.09
N ASP A 248 -6.01 8.26 -18.58
CA ASP A 248 -5.21 8.66 -19.74
C ASP A 248 -4.28 9.82 -19.35
N CYS A 249 -2.97 9.56 -19.38
CA CYS A 249 -1.93 10.53 -19.06
C CYS A 249 -1.80 11.67 -20.09
N ASN A 250 -2.52 11.60 -21.23
CA ASN A 250 -2.59 12.70 -22.19
C ASN A 250 -3.33 13.92 -21.64
N ASN A 251 -4.22 13.75 -20.66
CA ASN A 251 -4.92 14.86 -20.02
C ASN A 251 -3.99 15.65 -19.11
N ILE A 252 -3.45 14.97 -18.10
CA ILE A 252 -2.47 15.48 -17.15
C ILE A 252 -1.56 14.33 -16.71
N SER A 253 -0.36 14.66 -16.27
CA SER A 253 0.63 13.71 -15.78
C SER A 253 1.31 14.24 -14.52
N LEU A 254 1.45 13.37 -13.51
CA LEU A 254 2.17 13.65 -12.28
C LEU A 254 2.97 12.42 -11.87
N PHE A 255 4.29 12.57 -11.78
CA PHE A 255 5.20 11.49 -11.42
C PHE A 255 6.19 11.93 -10.36
N GLU A 256 6.63 11.00 -9.53
CA GLU A 256 7.62 11.26 -8.48
C GLU A 256 9.03 10.94 -8.98
N ILE A 257 10.04 11.65 -8.49
CA ILE A 257 11.45 11.31 -8.69
C ILE A 257 12.08 10.87 -7.36
N SER A 258 12.98 9.89 -7.40
CA SER A 258 13.76 9.52 -6.21
C SER A 258 15.13 9.01 -6.61
N SER A 259 16.11 9.20 -5.73
CA SER A 259 17.43 8.61 -5.93
C SER A 259 17.33 7.10 -5.92
N ASP A 260 18.00 6.43 -6.86
CA ASP A 260 18.11 4.97 -6.87
C ASP A 260 18.81 4.42 -5.60
N LYS A 261 19.46 5.28 -4.81
CA LYS A 261 20.07 4.92 -3.52
C LYS A 261 19.11 5.00 -2.32
N GLN A 262 17.94 5.63 -2.49
CA GLN A 262 17.01 5.90 -1.38
C GLN A 262 16.32 4.63 -0.86
N PHE A 263 16.29 3.57 -1.67
CA PHE A 263 15.65 2.32 -1.33
C PHE A 263 16.61 1.17 -1.64
N THR A 264 17.00 0.43 -0.62
CA THR A 264 18.10 -0.55 -0.75
C THR A 264 17.61 -1.97 -1.03
N GLU A 265 16.30 -2.23 -0.95
CA GLU A 265 15.75 -3.58 -1.13
C GLU A 265 14.38 -3.56 -1.82
N ASP A 266 14.32 -4.21 -2.98
CA ASP A 266 13.08 -4.64 -3.59
C ASP A 266 12.90 -6.14 -3.37
N THR A 267 12.22 -6.48 -2.28
CA THR A 267 11.85 -7.86 -2.04
C THR A 267 10.73 -8.25 -3.01
N LYS A 268 11.01 -9.20 -3.89
CA LYS A 268 9.98 -9.88 -4.70
C LYS A 268 9.61 -11.21 -4.05
N HIS A 269 8.33 -11.51 -3.97
CA HIS A 269 7.77 -12.77 -3.50
C HIS A 269 7.27 -13.58 -4.70
N PRO A 270 7.29 -14.94 -4.68
CA PRO A 270 6.60 -15.73 -5.68
C PRO A 270 5.13 -15.29 -5.84
N LYS A 271 4.61 -15.28 -7.08
CA LYS A 271 3.20 -14.99 -7.40
C LYS A 271 2.32 -16.03 -6.72
N ASN A 272 1.87 -15.69 -5.51
CA ASN A 272 1.11 -16.57 -4.65
C ASN A 272 -0.26 -15.92 -4.38
N PRO A 273 -1.35 -16.44 -4.97
CA PRO A 273 -2.69 -15.87 -4.80
C PRO A 273 -3.14 -15.79 -3.33
N PHE A 274 -2.68 -16.70 -2.46
CA PHE A 274 -3.04 -16.67 -1.03
C PHE A 274 -2.42 -15.47 -0.33
N TRP A 275 -1.12 -15.26 -0.56
CA TRP A 275 -0.40 -14.13 -0.02
C TRP A 275 -0.97 -12.81 -0.54
N PHE A 276 -1.20 -12.72 -1.87
CA PHE A 276 -1.71 -11.51 -2.50
C PHE A 276 -3.07 -11.10 -1.93
N LYS A 277 -4.02 -12.04 -1.81
CA LYS A 277 -5.33 -11.76 -1.21
C LYS A 277 -5.25 -11.35 0.24
N ARG A 278 -4.35 -11.98 1.00
CA ARG A 278 -4.11 -11.59 2.39
C ARG A 278 -3.62 -10.14 2.43
N TRP A 279 -2.68 -9.78 1.56
CA TRP A 279 -2.19 -8.40 1.44
C TRP A 279 -3.33 -7.45 1.07
N VAL A 280 -4.15 -7.78 0.07
CA VAL A 280 -5.34 -6.98 -0.33
C VAL A 280 -6.27 -6.79 0.86
N LYS A 281 -6.66 -7.87 1.55
CA LYS A 281 -7.55 -7.79 2.73
C LYS A 281 -7.02 -6.85 3.83
N ILE A 282 -5.71 -6.83 4.04
CA ILE A 282 -5.07 -6.04 5.10
C ILE A 282 -4.93 -4.57 4.66
N ASN A 283 -4.49 -4.31 3.43
CA ASN A 283 -4.03 -2.98 3.01
C ASN A 283 -5.02 -2.22 2.12
N VAL A 284 -6.01 -2.88 1.53
CA VAL A 284 -6.90 -2.28 0.53
C VAL A 284 -8.26 -1.92 1.16
N SER A 285 -8.74 -0.71 0.90
CA SER A 285 -10.08 -0.22 1.28
C SER A 285 -11.08 -0.31 0.14
N LYS A 286 -12.30 0.23 0.31
CA LYS A 286 -13.27 0.29 -0.79
C LYS A 286 -12.82 1.30 -1.86
N ALA A 287 -12.26 2.43 -1.44
CA ALA A 287 -11.66 3.39 -2.36
C ALA A 287 -10.55 2.75 -3.22
N HIS A 288 -9.67 1.97 -2.59
CA HIS A 288 -8.59 1.30 -3.30
C HIS A 288 -9.11 0.24 -4.29
N GLN A 289 -10.18 -0.48 -3.95
CA GLN A 289 -10.83 -1.40 -4.89
C GLN A 289 -11.46 -0.66 -6.08
N TYR A 290 -12.03 0.52 -5.83
CA TYR A 290 -12.56 1.38 -6.88
C TYR A 290 -11.44 1.90 -7.78
N PHE A 291 -10.29 2.33 -7.25
CA PHE A 291 -9.14 2.68 -8.07
C PHE A 291 -8.68 1.50 -8.94
N PHE A 292 -8.59 0.33 -8.33
CA PHE A 292 -8.12 -0.88 -9.00
C PHE A 292 -9.02 -1.36 -10.14
N SER A 293 -10.32 -1.01 -10.14
CA SER A 293 -11.21 -1.34 -11.25
C SER A 293 -10.93 -0.52 -12.51
N HIS A 294 -10.16 0.56 -12.41
CA HIS A 294 -9.80 1.39 -13.55
C HIS A 294 -8.51 0.90 -14.20
N THR A 295 -8.53 0.83 -15.51
CA THR A 295 -7.35 0.54 -16.32
C THR A 295 -6.70 1.87 -16.70
N ILE A 296 -5.43 2.04 -16.34
CA ILE A 296 -4.71 3.29 -16.52
C ILE A 296 -3.62 3.07 -17.57
N LEU A 297 -3.50 4.00 -18.52
CA LEU A 297 -2.46 4.00 -19.53
C LEU A 297 -1.42 5.07 -19.19
N LEU A 298 -0.18 4.63 -18.99
CA LEU A 298 0.99 5.50 -18.82
C LEU A 298 1.78 5.46 -20.13
N GLY A 299 1.91 6.58 -20.84
CA GLY A 299 2.71 6.64 -22.05
C GLY A 299 2.14 7.54 -23.14
N ASP A 300 2.42 7.16 -24.40
CA ASP A 300 2.08 7.93 -25.58
C ASP A 300 0.68 7.65 -26.14
N GLY A 301 0.05 6.56 -25.71
CA GLY A 301 -1.29 6.15 -26.13
C GLY A 301 -1.38 5.54 -27.52
N VAL A 302 -0.25 5.41 -28.24
CA VAL A 302 -0.21 4.90 -29.62
C VAL A 302 -0.37 3.38 -29.59
N LYS A 303 -1.61 2.93 -29.81
CA LYS A 303 -1.96 1.51 -29.78
C LYS A 303 -1.16 0.72 -30.81
N LYS A 304 -0.58 -0.41 -30.37
CA LYS A 304 0.09 -1.38 -31.24
C LYS A 304 -0.68 -2.69 -31.31
N ALA A 305 -0.42 -3.48 -32.34
CA ALA A 305 -1.15 -4.73 -32.61
C ALA A 305 -1.13 -5.74 -31.44
N ASN A 306 -0.07 -5.73 -30.62
CA ASN A 306 0.06 -6.63 -29.47
C ASN A 306 -0.70 -6.17 -28.21
N TRP A 307 -1.20 -4.93 -28.15
CA TRP A 307 -1.83 -4.39 -26.95
C TRP A 307 -3.04 -5.21 -26.49
N PRO A 308 -4.03 -5.58 -27.34
CA PRO A 308 -5.18 -6.37 -26.91
C PRO A 308 -4.79 -7.66 -26.16
N THR A 309 -3.73 -8.33 -26.61
CA THR A 309 -3.19 -9.53 -25.96
C THR A 309 -2.64 -9.22 -24.56
N VAL A 310 -1.90 -8.10 -24.40
CA VAL A 310 -1.38 -7.67 -23.09
C VAL A 310 -2.52 -7.29 -22.14
N PHE A 311 -3.56 -6.60 -22.62
CA PHE A 311 -4.75 -6.29 -21.85
C PHE A 311 -5.45 -7.58 -21.36
N GLN A 312 -5.74 -8.52 -22.26
CA GLN A 312 -6.35 -9.80 -21.89
C GLN A 312 -5.50 -10.58 -20.88
N LYS A 313 -4.18 -10.60 -21.07
CA LYS A 313 -3.23 -11.22 -20.13
C LYS A 313 -3.33 -10.58 -18.75
N SER A 314 -3.33 -9.24 -18.67
CA SER A 314 -3.41 -8.52 -17.40
C SER A 314 -4.70 -8.83 -16.63
N GLU A 315 -5.84 -8.85 -17.32
CA GLU A 315 -7.13 -9.17 -16.71
C GLU A 315 -7.18 -10.63 -16.23
N LYS A 316 -6.60 -11.56 -17.00
CA LYS A 316 -6.47 -12.96 -16.60
C LYS A 316 -5.62 -13.11 -15.34
N GLU A 317 -4.43 -12.51 -15.30
CA GLU A 317 -3.53 -12.58 -14.13
C GLU A 317 -4.19 -11.99 -12.88
N ILE A 318 -4.88 -10.86 -13.01
CA ILE A 318 -5.64 -10.24 -11.91
C ILE A 318 -6.76 -11.18 -11.44
N LYS A 319 -7.52 -11.72 -12.37
CA LYS A 319 -8.59 -12.67 -12.06
C LYS A 319 -8.04 -13.87 -11.30
N GLU A 320 -6.93 -14.45 -11.72
CA GLU A 320 -6.27 -15.57 -11.03
C GLU A 320 -5.81 -15.20 -9.61
N LEU A 321 -5.18 -14.03 -9.46
CA LEU A 321 -4.76 -13.51 -8.15
C LEU A 321 -5.93 -13.26 -7.20
N LEU A 322 -7.12 -12.96 -7.72
CA LEU A 322 -8.33 -12.69 -6.94
C LEU A 322 -9.26 -13.93 -6.78
N THR A 323 -9.21 -14.91 -7.69
CA THR A 323 -10.12 -16.07 -7.77
C THR A 323 -10.17 -16.87 -6.47
N PRO A 324 -11.29 -16.90 -5.71
CA PRO A 324 -11.38 -17.48 -4.38
C PRO A 324 -10.61 -18.79 -4.23
N ILE A 325 -9.69 -18.83 -3.26
CA ILE A 325 -8.97 -20.09 -2.99
C ILE A 325 -9.96 -20.96 -2.25
N LYS A 326 -10.42 -22.04 -2.89
CA LYS A 326 -11.13 -23.10 -2.18
C LYS A 326 -10.18 -23.59 -1.09
N PRO A 327 -10.52 -23.44 0.20
CA PRO A 327 -9.65 -23.88 1.27
C PRO A 327 -9.41 -25.37 1.05
N ASN A 328 -8.16 -25.75 0.79
CA ASN A 328 -7.80 -27.17 0.78
C ASN A 328 -7.87 -27.65 2.23
N LEU A 329 -9.06 -28.11 2.60
CA LEU A 329 -9.40 -28.59 3.94
C LEU A 329 -8.35 -29.60 4.42
N LYS A 330 -7.83 -30.47 3.53
CA LYS A 330 -6.78 -31.44 3.88
C LYS A 330 -5.49 -30.77 4.36
N CYS A 331 -5.04 -29.68 3.71
CA CYS A 331 -3.87 -28.92 4.16
C CYS A 331 -4.12 -28.19 5.47
N PHE A 332 -5.32 -27.64 5.65
CA PHE A 332 -5.73 -27.02 6.92
C PHE A 332 -5.74 -28.04 8.06
N PHE A 333 -6.36 -29.20 7.85
CA PHE A 333 -6.41 -30.30 8.82
C PHE A 333 -5.02 -30.84 9.13
N ARG A 334 -4.16 -31.11 8.13
CA ARG A 334 -2.79 -31.58 8.37
C ARG A 334 -1.98 -30.62 9.25
N ARG A 335 -2.11 -29.31 9.05
CA ARG A 335 -1.39 -28.30 9.86
C ARG A 335 -1.90 -28.22 11.28
N TYR A 336 -3.23 -28.18 11.46
CA TYR A 336 -3.82 -28.19 12.79
C TYR A 336 -3.54 -29.50 13.51
N PHE A 337 -3.64 -30.62 12.83
CA PHE A 337 -3.34 -31.94 13.35
C PHE A 337 -1.86 -32.05 13.79
N LEU A 338 -0.91 -31.61 12.95
CA LEU A 338 0.51 -31.60 13.30
C LEU A 338 0.79 -30.68 14.49
N PHE A 339 0.16 -29.51 14.56
CA PHE A 339 0.24 -28.61 15.71
C PHE A 339 -0.26 -29.28 16.99
N TYR A 340 -1.43 -29.94 16.93
CA TYR A 340 -1.98 -30.66 18.07
C TYR A 340 -1.12 -31.87 18.45
N LEU A 341 -0.50 -32.56 17.49
CA LEU A 341 0.45 -33.64 17.74
C LEU A 341 1.71 -33.16 18.47
N ILE A 342 2.28 -32.04 18.05
CA ILE A 342 3.44 -31.43 18.73
C ILE A 342 3.06 -31.00 20.14
N LEU A 343 1.91 -30.33 20.30
CA LEU A 343 1.41 -29.92 21.61
C LEU A 343 1.11 -31.12 22.51
N PHE A 344 0.53 -32.19 21.94
CA PHE A 344 0.19 -33.41 22.64
C PHE A 344 1.43 -34.18 23.10
N ASN A 345 2.38 -34.44 22.20
CA ASN A 345 3.65 -35.10 22.54
C ASN A 345 4.40 -34.32 23.62
N TYR A 346 4.34 -33.00 23.59
CA TYR A 346 4.94 -32.15 24.61
C TYR A 346 4.25 -32.24 25.98
N VAL A 347 2.91 -32.26 26.02
CA VAL A 347 2.16 -32.46 27.28
C VAL A 347 2.46 -33.83 27.88
N VAL A 348 2.58 -34.85 27.03
CA VAL A 348 2.85 -36.23 27.45
C VAL A 348 4.31 -36.43 27.90
N SER A 349 5.28 -35.76 27.29
CA SER A 349 6.70 -35.92 27.65
C SER A 349 7.08 -35.37 29.02
N GLY A 350 6.17 -34.65 29.70
CA GLY A 350 6.39 -34.16 31.07
C GLY A 350 7.50 -33.10 31.20
N GLU A 351 8.02 -32.57 30.10
CA GLU A 351 9.04 -31.53 30.13
C GLU A 351 8.45 -30.24 30.74
N LYS A 352 8.79 -29.91 31.99
CA LYS A 352 8.21 -28.76 32.72
C LYS A 352 8.64 -27.37 32.22
N LYS A 353 9.46 -27.25 31.16
CA LYS A 353 10.05 -25.97 30.73
C LYS A 353 10.00 -25.71 29.21
N LEU A 354 8.81 -25.57 28.63
CA LEU A 354 8.63 -24.70 27.45
C LEU A 354 8.39 -23.28 27.95
N THR A 355 9.40 -22.44 27.79
CA THR A 355 9.16 -21.00 27.80
C THR A 355 8.20 -20.66 26.65
N LEU A 356 7.23 -19.76 26.88
CA LEU A 356 6.33 -19.22 25.86
C LEU A 356 7.05 -18.82 24.55
N ARG A 357 8.33 -18.42 24.65
CA ARG A 357 9.24 -18.16 23.52
C ARG A 357 9.40 -19.34 22.55
N LYS A 358 9.51 -20.59 23.02
CA LYS A 358 9.67 -21.78 22.16
C LYS A 358 8.37 -22.14 21.43
N ILE A 359 7.23 -22.01 22.10
CA ILE A 359 5.90 -22.17 21.48
C ILE A 359 5.69 -21.07 20.43
N ALA A 360 5.99 -19.82 20.77
CA ALA A 360 5.91 -18.70 19.83
C ALA A 360 6.87 -18.85 18.64
N TYR A 361 8.06 -19.41 18.84
CA TYR A 361 9.02 -19.74 17.78
C TYR A 361 8.44 -20.76 16.80
N HIS A 362 7.90 -21.88 17.28
CA HIS A 362 7.23 -22.87 16.41
C HIS A 362 6.00 -22.30 15.72
N PHE A 363 5.24 -21.43 16.40
CA PHE A 363 4.08 -20.75 15.82
C PHE A 363 4.48 -19.79 14.69
N SER A 364 5.53 -18.99 14.88
CA SER A 364 6.10 -18.10 13.87
C SER A 364 6.65 -18.88 12.68
N PHE A 365 7.35 -19.99 12.94
CA PHE A 365 7.92 -20.87 11.92
C PHE A 365 6.84 -21.51 11.03
N ILE A 366 5.79 -22.10 11.63
CA ILE A 366 4.66 -22.70 10.89
C ILE A 366 3.87 -21.63 10.11
N ARG A 367 3.78 -20.40 10.64
CA ARG A 367 3.06 -19.28 10.00
C ARG A 367 3.80 -18.72 8.79
N ASN A 368 5.13 -18.64 8.85
CA ASN A 368 5.92 -17.88 7.88
C ASN A 368 6.56 -18.75 6.80
N HIS A 369 6.58 -20.08 6.91
CA HIS A 369 7.21 -20.96 5.91
C HIS A 369 6.16 -21.78 5.15
N HIS A 370 5.67 -21.18 4.08
CA HIS A 370 4.67 -21.77 3.18
C HIS A 370 5.27 -22.49 1.96
N ALA A 371 6.60 -22.54 1.77
CA ALA A 371 7.17 -22.90 0.46
C ALA A 371 8.58 -23.54 0.42
N LEU A 372 9.11 -24.13 1.50
CA LEU A 372 10.41 -24.82 1.42
C LEU A 372 10.30 -26.30 1.82
N PRO A 373 10.83 -27.25 1.02
CA PRO A 373 11.00 -28.63 1.46
C PRO A 373 11.98 -28.65 2.63
N ILE A 374 11.60 -29.32 3.72
CA ILE A 374 12.34 -29.36 5.00
C ILE A 374 13.71 -30.05 4.86
N HIS A 375 13.97 -30.73 3.74
CA HIS A 375 15.09 -31.65 3.57
C HIS A 375 16.40 -31.02 3.05
N THR A 376 16.43 -29.72 2.69
CA THR A 376 17.56 -29.16 1.92
C THR A 376 18.35 -28.05 2.61
N LEU A 377 17.95 -27.54 3.77
CA LEU A 377 18.67 -26.45 4.44
C LEU A 377 19.61 -26.97 5.53
N LYS A 378 20.92 -26.81 5.31
CA LYS A 378 21.94 -27.09 6.32
C LYS A 378 21.80 -26.09 7.46
N LYS A 379 22.06 -26.53 8.70
CA LYS A 379 21.98 -25.72 9.94
C LYS A 379 22.71 -24.36 9.85
N LYS A 380 23.78 -24.28 9.05
CA LYS A 380 24.57 -23.06 8.80
C LYS A 380 23.79 -22.00 8.00
N ASP A 381 22.93 -22.40 7.07
CA ASP A 381 22.14 -21.50 6.23
C ASP A 381 20.99 -20.87 7.02
N GLN A 382 20.42 -21.61 7.97
CA GLN A 382 19.41 -21.11 8.91
C GLN A 382 19.97 -20.00 9.82
N ILE A 383 21.23 -20.14 10.26
CA ILE A 383 21.93 -19.14 11.10
C ILE A 383 22.31 -17.89 10.28
N ARG A 384 22.65 -18.05 8.99
CA ARG A 384 22.99 -16.94 8.09
C ARG A 384 21.79 -16.04 7.80
N ILE A 385 20.63 -16.64 7.55
CA ILE A 385 19.36 -15.90 7.36
C ILE A 385 19.01 -15.09 8.63
N PHE A 386 19.25 -15.65 9.81
CA PHE A 386 19.00 -14.97 11.09
C PHE A 386 19.90 -13.76 11.35
N LYS A 387 21.17 -13.79 10.90
CA LYS A 387 22.09 -12.65 11.03
C LYS A 387 21.75 -11.51 10.05
N GLN A 388 21.21 -11.82 8.88
CA GLN A 388 20.81 -10.80 7.89
C GLN A 388 19.55 -10.03 8.29
N THR A 389 18.64 -10.65 9.06
CA THR A 389 17.40 -9.98 9.51
C THR A 389 17.58 -9.02 10.69
N ASN A 390 18.75 -9.00 11.35
CA ASN A 390 18.97 -8.24 12.60
C ASN A 390 19.87 -6.98 12.44
N HIS A 391 20.32 -6.65 11.23
CA HIS A 391 21.15 -5.46 10.99
C HIS A 391 20.64 -4.62 9.82
N SER A 392 19.54 -3.88 10.03
CA SER A 392 19.24 -2.68 9.24
C SER A 392 18.36 -1.73 10.05
N PRO A 393 18.92 -0.65 10.64
CA PRO A 393 18.16 0.29 11.47
C PRO A 393 17.23 1.24 10.68
N ASN A 394 17.22 1.18 9.34
CA ASN A 394 16.62 2.24 8.50
C ASN A 394 15.50 1.80 7.56
N SER A 395 15.00 0.57 7.64
CA SER A 395 13.79 0.20 6.91
C SER A 395 12.57 0.49 7.79
N GLY A 396 11.71 1.42 7.35
CA GLY A 396 10.38 1.66 7.94
C GLY A 396 9.41 0.47 7.77
N ALA A 397 9.94 -0.76 7.63
CA ALA A 397 9.17 -1.98 7.70
C ALA A 397 8.79 -2.21 9.16
N ILE A 398 7.48 -2.29 9.41
CA ILE A 398 6.95 -2.78 10.69
C ILE A 398 7.60 -4.14 10.93
N ASP A 399 8.37 -4.27 12.02
CA ASP A 399 8.87 -5.56 12.48
C ASP A 399 7.68 -6.54 12.56
N PRO A 400 7.72 -7.69 11.85
CA PRO A 400 6.64 -8.68 11.91
C PRO A 400 6.32 -9.16 13.34
N LEU A 401 7.24 -8.95 14.29
CA LEU A 401 7.11 -9.22 15.72
C LEU A 401 6.62 -8.02 16.54
N SER A 402 6.62 -6.79 15.99
CA SER A 402 6.15 -5.57 16.66
C SER A 402 4.67 -5.25 16.42
N LEU A 403 3.95 -6.08 15.65
CA LEU A 403 2.49 -6.05 15.69
C LEU A 403 2.06 -6.50 17.09
N PRO A 404 1.27 -5.71 17.85
CA PRO A 404 0.74 -6.19 19.11
C PRO A 404 0.02 -7.52 18.84
N PHE A 405 0.39 -8.55 19.60
CA PHE A 405 -0.48 -9.71 19.79
C PHE A 405 -1.89 -9.14 19.98
N PRO A 406 -2.93 -9.67 19.32
CA PRO A 406 -4.27 -9.24 19.67
C PRO A 406 -4.43 -9.56 21.16
N THR A 407 -4.42 -8.52 22.00
CA THR A 407 -4.75 -8.54 23.44
C THR A 407 -6.21 -8.95 23.67
N ILE A 408 -6.87 -9.46 22.64
CA ILE A 408 -8.23 -9.98 22.64
C ILE A 408 -8.14 -11.50 22.74
N LEU A 409 -7.56 -11.97 23.83
CA LEU A 409 -7.95 -13.21 24.49
C LEU A 409 -7.65 -12.94 25.95
N ARG A 410 -8.70 -12.55 26.69
CA ARG A 410 -8.70 -12.54 28.15
C ARG A 410 -7.99 -13.82 28.64
N PRO A 411 -6.90 -13.75 29.41
CA PRO A 411 -6.10 -14.92 29.76
C PRO A 411 -6.95 -16.06 30.33
N ASP A 412 -7.96 -15.73 31.14
CA ASP A 412 -8.99 -16.64 31.67
C ASP A 412 -9.78 -17.38 30.57
N LEU A 413 -10.18 -16.71 29.48
CA LEU A 413 -10.84 -17.35 28.34
C LEU A 413 -9.90 -18.27 27.56
N PHE A 414 -8.62 -17.87 27.40
CA PHE A 414 -7.62 -18.72 26.75
C PHE A 414 -7.29 -19.96 27.58
N PHE A 415 -7.11 -19.82 28.89
CA PHE A 415 -6.87 -20.95 29.80
C PHE A 415 -8.10 -21.84 29.95
N SER A 416 -9.32 -21.29 29.98
CA SER A 416 -10.57 -22.06 29.97
C SER A 416 -10.73 -22.87 28.68
N PHE A 417 -10.43 -22.25 27.53
CA PHE A 417 -10.36 -22.92 26.24
C PHE A 417 -9.32 -24.05 26.22
N LEU A 418 -8.09 -23.77 26.69
CA LEU A 418 -7.01 -24.74 26.75
C LEU A 418 -7.34 -25.91 27.69
N LYS A 419 -7.94 -25.65 28.86
CA LYS A 419 -8.36 -26.67 29.84
C LYS A 419 -9.46 -27.58 29.29
N LYS A 420 -10.45 -27.02 28.59
CA LYS A 420 -11.49 -27.83 27.90
C LYS A 420 -10.90 -28.65 26.76
N HIS A 421 -9.92 -28.10 26.03
CA HIS A 421 -9.19 -28.81 24.99
C HIS A 421 -8.35 -29.96 25.53
N ILE A 422 -7.58 -29.71 26.59
CA ILE A 422 -6.78 -30.73 27.27
C ILE A 422 -7.70 -31.85 27.78
N ARG A 423 -8.85 -31.52 28.38
CA ARG A 423 -9.85 -32.52 28.80
C ARG A 423 -10.41 -33.33 27.63
N PHE A 424 -10.73 -32.69 26.50
CA PHE A 424 -11.19 -33.43 25.31
C PHE A 424 -10.11 -34.39 24.79
N TYR A 425 -8.86 -33.95 24.72
CA TYR A 425 -7.75 -34.79 24.27
C TYR A 425 -7.36 -35.87 25.29
N GLN A 426 -7.46 -35.61 26.59
CA GLN A 426 -7.30 -36.63 27.63
C GLN A 426 -8.40 -37.68 27.51
N THR A 427 -9.64 -37.28 27.27
CA THR A 427 -10.74 -38.21 26.99
C THR A 427 -10.47 -39.02 25.72
N LEU A 428 -9.99 -38.37 24.65
CA LEU A 428 -9.61 -39.03 23.39
C LEU A 428 -8.45 -40.02 23.58
N LEU A 429 -7.48 -39.70 24.44
CA LEU A 429 -6.31 -40.51 24.70
C LEU A 429 -6.64 -41.71 25.59
N ASN A 430 -7.34 -41.48 26.70
CA ASN A 430 -7.85 -42.56 27.58
C ASN A 430 -8.74 -43.51 26.79
N TYR A 431 -9.47 -42.97 25.82
CA TYR A 431 -10.27 -43.72 24.89
C TYR A 431 -9.44 -44.62 23.95
N ILE A 432 -8.36 -44.10 23.35
CA ILE A 432 -7.45 -44.89 22.50
C ILE A 432 -6.75 -45.98 23.33
N ILE A 433 -6.29 -45.64 24.53
CA ILE A 433 -5.55 -46.55 25.42
C ILE A 433 -6.45 -47.67 25.98
N SER A 434 -7.73 -47.38 26.27
CA SER A 434 -8.64 -48.35 26.90
C SER A 434 -9.27 -49.37 25.94
N GLY A 435 -9.06 -49.23 24.62
CA GLY A 435 -9.55 -50.17 23.59
C GLY A 435 -11.07 -50.34 23.50
N LYS A 436 -11.88 -49.54 24.22
CA LYS A 436 -13.32 -49.76 24.37
C LYS A 436 -14.17 -48.72 23.60
N LYS A 437 -14.87 -49.20 22.56
CA LYS A 437 -16.02 -48.66 21.76
C LYS A 437 -15.82 -47.46 20.81
N ARG A 438 -15.89 -47.63 19.47
CA ARG A 438 -15.75 -46.58 18.41
C ARG A 438 -16.20 -45.14 18.75
N ILE A 439 -15.28 -44.17 18.70
CA ILE A 439 -15.62 -42.74 18.60
C ILE A 439 -16.21 -42.51 17.22
N THR A 440 -17.45 -42.06 17.20
CA THR A 440 -18.11 -41.75 15.93
C THR A 440 -17.52 -40.48 15.34
N PRO A 441 -17.27 -40.41 14.02
CA PRO A 441 -16.81 -39.20 13.32
C PRO A 441 -17.62 -37.95 13.69
N ARG A 442 -18.91 -38.12 14.00
CA ARG A 442 -19.84 -37.08 14.48
C ARG A 442 -19.37 -36.39 15.77
N LYS A 443 -18.78 -37.10 16.74
CA LYS A 443 -18.28 -36.49 17.98
C LYS A 443 -17.03 -35.63 17.75
N ILE A 444 -16.13 -36.09 16.87
CA ILE A 444 -14.95 -35.31 16.44
C ILE A 444 -15.40 -34.07 15.67
N PHE A 445 -16.36 -34.22 14.76
CA PHE A 445 -16.92 -33.13 13.97
C PHE A 445 -17.65 -32.09 14.85
N ASN A 446 -18.45 -32.51 15.82
CA ASN A 446 -19.15 -31.60 16.74
C ASN A 446 -18.17 -30.81 17.63
N HIS A 447 -17.09 -31.45 18.09
CA HIS A 447 -16.02 -30.73 18.79
C HIS A 447 -15.36 -29.70 17.88
N PHE A 448 -15.09 -30.05 16.62
CA PHE A 448 -14.55 -29.11 15.63
C PHE A 448 -15.47 -27.91 15.36
N ILE A 449 -16.78 -28.13 15.19
CA ILE A 449 -17.78 -27.04 15.04
C ILE A 449 -17.77 -26.10 16.25
N TYR A 450 -17.65 -26.65 17.46
CA TYR A 450 -17.52 -25.87 18.68
C TYR A 450 -16.26 -24.97 18.67
N LEU A 451 -15.11 -25.48 18.19
CA LEU A 451 -13.88 -24.70 18.05
C LEU A 451 -13.97 -23.57 17.03
N CYS A 452 -14.67 -23.80 15.91
CA CYS A 452 -14.92 -22.78 14.90
C CYS A 452 -15.81 -21.65 15.43
N ARG A 453 -16.84 -21.98 16.24
CA ARG A 453 -17.73 -21.01 16.89
C ARG A 453 -17.03 -20.15 17.94
N PHE A 454 -16.11 -20.73 18.73
CA PHE A 454 -15.40 -20.01 19.80
C PHE A 454 -14.44 -18.93 19.29
N ARG A 455 -13.97 -19.02 18.04
CA ARG A 455 -13.01 -18.08 17.44
C ARG A 455 -13.62 -16.90 16.68
N ARG A 456 -14.95 -16.72 16.68
CA ARG A 456 -15.65 -15.78 15.78
C ARG A 456 -15.14 -15.90 14.33
N LEU A 457 -14.78 -17.11 13.89
CA LEU A 457 -14.55 -17.37 12.47
C LEU A 457 -15.92 -17.30 11.79
N PRO A 458 -16.06 -16.65 10.63
CA PRO A 458 -17.36 -16.59 9.95
C PRO A 458 -17.74 -17.99 9.50
N VAL A 459 -18.68 -18.62 10.21
CA VAL A 459 -19.36 -19.87 9.83
C VAL A 459 -20.47 -19.53 8.84
N HIS A 460 -20.17 -18.78 7.77
CA HIS A 460 -21.14 -18.45 6.72
C HIS A 460 -21.06 -19.40 5.52
N ILE A 461 -20.42 -20.56 5.65
CA ILE A 461 -20.27 -21.53 4.54
C ILE A 461 -21.24 -22.72 4.63
N LEU A 462 -22.10 -22.81 5.65
CA LEU A 462 -23.10 -23.87 5.71
C LEU A 462 -24.46 -23.27 6.08
N ARG A 463 -25.32 -23.09 5.07
CA ARG A 463 -26.72 -22.77 5.31
C ARG A 463 -27.43 -24.04 5.81
N PRO A 464 -28.46 -23.92 6.68
CA PRO A 464 -29.24 -25.07 7.15
C PRO A 464 -29.99 -25.83 6.04
N GLU A 465 -30.11 -25.23 4.85
CA GLU A 465 -30.92 -25.71 3.73
C GLU A 465 -30.31 -26.91 2.98
N ASP A 466 -29.02 -27.23 3.22
CA ASP A 466 -28.32 -28.37 2.60
C ASP A 466 -28.42 -29.69 3.42
N GLN A 467 -29.30 -29.76 4.42
CA GLN A 467 -29.40 -30.92 5.32
C GLN A 467 -30.23 -32.09 4.78
N HIS A 468 -30.87 -31.96 3.61
CA HIS A 468 -31.76 -33.00 3.06
C HIS A 468 -31.18 -33.91 1.97
N THR A 469 -29.92 -33.76 1.56
CA THR A 469 -29.34 -34.55 0.44
C THR A 469 -28.03 -35.26 0.76
N LEU A 470 -27.81 -35.66 2.02
CA LEU A 470 -26.71 -36.54 2.42
C LEU A 470 -27.20 -37.70 3.28
N SER A 471 -28.16 -38.46 2.75
CA SER A 471 -28.31 -39.88 3.07
C SER A 471 -28.02 -40.67 1.80
N LYS A 472 -27.04 -41.59 1.88
CA LYS A 472 -26.47 -42.43 0.81
C LYS A 472 -25.26 -41.81 0.08
N GLU A 473 -24.08 -41.94 0.68
CA GLU A 473 -22.97 -42.77 0.16
C GLU A 473 -21.64 -42.51 0.90
N LYS A 474 -21.01 -43.62 1.32
CA LYS A 474 -19.71 -43.83 2.01
C LYS A 474 -19.58 -43.43 3.48
#